data_AF-A0A090VQE3-F1
#
_entry.id   AF-A0A090VQE3-F1
#
_cell.length_a   1.000
_cell.length_b   1.000
_cell.length_c   1.000
_cell.angle_alpha   90.00
_cell.angle_beta   90.00
_cell.angle_gamma   90.00
#
_symmetry.space_group_name_H-M   'P 1'
#
loop_
_entity.id
_entity.type
_entity.pdbx_description
1 polymer ?
#
loop_
_entity_poly.entity_id
_entity_poly.type
_entity_poly.pdbx_seq_one_letter_code
_entity_poly.pdbx_strand_id
1 'polypeptide(L)'
;MLWGNLNHNFNQNTMGFASNADVSWLSYTERNWNNPHVVGYMESHDEERLMVRNLNNGNANAEHNTKDFQTALDRIEAATAIFYSVPGPKMLWQFGELGYDKSINCENDITNGNCRLDRKPVAWTLNYDEDPDRLDLYEVTSKMIMLKTEYPSTFNTDDFSYSLNGLVKRINLNDNTGNFDVTVIANFDMVNKTVVPNFSSTGTWYSLLDNNTPLEVTNVASSITLAPGEYRVYGTQPVIDPEDLDSDGVVNTEDLCNDTPLGATVDANGCEVFVLPINNFRLQVASETCRSSNNGIIDITAQKT
;
A
#
# COMPACT_ATOMS: atom_id res chain seq x y z
N MET A 1 17.24 24.46 4.16
CA MET A 1 16.81 23.95 5.49
C MET A 1 16.79 22.42 5.41
N LEU A 2 17.38 21.73 6.41
CA LEU A 2 17.48 20.26 6.47
C LEU A 2 16.11 19.57 6.53
N TRP A 3 15.25 20.11 7.39
CA TRP A 3 13.89 19.64 7.60
C TRP A 3 13.01 19.92 6.39
N GLY A 4 12.27 18.91 5.94
CA GLY A 4 11.29 18.99 4.87
C GLY A 4 9.89 18.81 5.41
N ASN A 5 9.27 19.90 5.86
CA ASN A 5 7.87 19.90 6.24
C ASN A 5 7.00 19.73 5.00
N LEU A 6 6.31 18.59 4.89
CA LEU A 6 5.30 18.36 3.86
C LEU A 6 3.94 17.99 4.45
N ASN A 7 3.70 18.31 5.73
CA ASN A 7 2.44 18.02 6.38
C ASN A 7 1.26 18.59 5.59
N HIS A 8 1.32 19.87 5.20
CA HIS A 8 0.24 20.48 4.43
C HIS A 8 0.00 19.75 3.11
N ASN A 9 1.06 19.45 2.36
CA ASN A 9 0.99 18.85 1.03
C ASN A 9 0.44 17.41 1.10
N PHE A 10 0.94 16.59 2.01
CA PHE A 10 0.41 15.24 2.22
C PHE A 10 -1.06 15.28 2.67
N ASN A 11 -1.43 16.21 3.54
CA ASN A 11 -2.83 16.41 3.90
C ASN A 11 -3.74 16.72 2.71
N GLN A 12 -3.30 17.57 1.77
CA GLN A 12 -4.07 17.82 0.55
C GLN A 12 -4.25 16.53 -0.27
N ASN A 13 -3.22 15.70 -0.35
CA ASN A 13 -3.31 14.40 -1.02
C ASN A 13 -4.28 13.46 -0.30
N THR A 14 -4.08 13.17 0.99
CA THR A 14 -4.91 12.20 1.72
C THR A 14 -6.37 12.64 1.79
N MET A 15 -6.64 13.94 1.92
CA MET A 15 -8.00 14.50 1.87
C MET A 15 -8.62 14.50 0.45
N GLY A 16 -7.82 14.42 -0.62
CA GLY A 16 -8.31 14.41 -2.00
C GLY A 16 -8.54 15.80 -2.62
N PHE A 17 -7.67 16.76 -2.30
CA PHE A 17 -7.65 18.10 -2.87
C PHE A 17 -6.41 18.34 -3.74
N ALA A 18 -6.60 18.76 -4.99
CA ALA A 18 -5.50 18.99 -5.92
C ALA A 18 -4.68 20.25 -5.60
N SER A 19 -5.24 21.21 -4.87
CA SER A 19 -4.55 22.42 -4.44
C SER A 19 -3.39 22.08 -3.51
N ASN A 20 -2.18 22.58 -3.79
CA ASN A 20 -0.98 22.35 -2.97
C ASN A 20 -0.66 20.85 -2.72
N ALA A 21 -1.06 19.96 -3.62
CA ALA A 21 -0.82 18.52 -3.51
C ALA A 21 0.59 18.08 -3.94
N ASP A 22 1.44 19.01 -4.39
CA ASP A 22 2.80 18.72 -4.83
C ASP A 22 3.70 18.33 -3.65
N VAL A 23 4.26 17.12 -3.69
CA VAL A 23 5.19 16.61 -2.67
C VAL A 23 6.63 16.48 -3.21
N SER A 24 6.92 17.04 -4.38
CA SER A 24 8.25 16.93 -5.03
C SER A 24 9.37 17.50 -4.17
N TRP A 25 9.07 18.48 -3.30
CA TRP A 25 10.04 19.06 -2.36
C TRP A 25 10.55 18.09 -1.28
N LEU A 26 10.02 16.86 -1.25
CA LEU A 26 10.56 15.72 -0.50
C LEU A 26 11.90 15.26 -1.09
N SER A 27 12.04 15.37 -2.42
CA SER A 27 13.27 15.07 -3.13
C SER A 27 14.32 16.15 -2.87
N TYR A 28 15.55 15.71 -2.67
CA TYR A 28 16.71 16.60 -2.59
C TYR A 28 17.02 17.26 -3.93
N THR A 29 16.60 16.66 -5.05
CA THR A 29 16.82 17.21 -6.40
C THR A 29 16.03 18.49 -6.63
N GLU A 30 14.79 18.58 -6.13
CA GLU A 30 13.99 19.83 -6.13
C GLU A 30 14.58 20.95 -5.27
N ARG A 31 15.53 20.60 -4.40
CA ARG A 31 16.25 21.58 -3.56
C ARG A 31 17.59 21.98 -4.14
N ASN A 32 17.93 21.48 -5.34
CA ASN A 32 19.25 21.63 -5.96
C ASN A 32 20.38 21.11 -5.06
N TRP A 33 20.13 20.02 -4.32
CA TRP A 33 21.16 19.39 -3.50
C TRP A 33 21.80 18.24 -4.27
N ASN A 34 23.05 17.94 -3.92
CA ASN A 34 23.79 16.80 -4.50
C ASN A 34 23.62 15.51 -3.70
N ASN A 35 23.10 15.59 -2.47
CA ASN A 35 22.97 14.44 -1.57
C ASN A 35 21.55 14.37 -0.98
N PRO A 36 21.00 13.16 -0.79
CA PRO A 36 19.64 12.93 -0.29
C PRO A 36 19.56 13.12 1.23
N HIS A 37 19.84 14.33 1.74
CA HIS A 37 19.86 14.66 3.17
C HIS A 37 18.57 15.33 3.68
N VAL A 38 17.53 15.43 2.85
CA VAL A 38 16.25 16.04 3.29
C VAL A 38 15.60 15.12 4.32
N VAL A 39 15.45 15.61 5.56
CA VAL A 39 14.68 14.89 6.58
C VAL A 39 13.22 15.29 6.42
N GLY A 40 12.53 14.56 5.54
CA GLY A 40 11.12 14.78 5.24
C GLY A 40 10.21 14.22 6.32
N TYR A 41 9.06 14.86 6.53
CA TYR A 41 8.01 14.36 7.42
C TYR A 41 6.61 14.72 6.94
N MET A 42 5.67 13.81 7.18
CA MET A 42 4.24 14.05 6.99
C MET A 42 3.59 14.61 8.26
N GLU A 43 4.13 14.27 9.42
CA GLU A 43 3.61 14.66 10.73
C GLU A 43 4.75 15.03 11.69
N SER A 44 4.44 15.80 12.72
CA SER A 44 5.37 16.15 13.79
C SER A 44 4.60 16.58 15.04
N HIS A 45 5.30 16.89 16.13
CA HIS A 45 4.68 17.50 17.31
C HIS A 45 4.05 18.88 17.03
N ASP A 46 4.48 19.56 15.96
CA ASP A 46 4.05 20.90 15.63
C ASP A 46 2.98 20.96 14.52
N GLU A 47 2.62 19.83 13.93
CA GLU A 47 1.68 19.81 12.80
C GLU A 47 0.53 18.87 13.09
N GLU A 48 -0.67 19.25 12.62
CA GLU A 48 -1.86 18.42 12.85
C GLU A 48 -1.80 17.14 12.00
N ARG A 49 -2.32 16.06 12.57
CA ARG A 49 -2.23 14.71 12.01
C ARG A 49 -3.05 14.55 10.75
N LEU A 50 -2.56 13.71 9.83
CA LEU A 50 -3.24 13.34 8.58
C LEU A 50 -4.63 12.78 8.87
N MET A 51 -4.71 11.84 9.82
CA MET A 51 -5.98 11.19 10.15
C MET A 51 -7.03 12.17 10.68
N VAL A 52 -6.62 13.08 11.57
CA VAL A 52 -7.51 14.12 12.11
C VAL A 52 -8.06 15.00 10.99
N ARG A 53 -7.20 15.43 10.06
CA ARG A 53 -7.61 16.28 8.93
C ARG A 53 -8.47 15.52 7.92
N ASN A 54 -8.17 14.24 7.63
CA ASN A 54 -9.02 13.39 6.79
C ASN A 54 -10.44 13.32 7.35
N LEU A 55 -10.59 12.89 8.61
CA LEU A 55 -11.89 12.72 9.27
C LEU A 55 -12.72 14.02 9.33
N ASN A 56 -12.06 15.17 9.53
CA ASN A 56 -12.76 16.45 9.73
C ASN A 56 -12.91 17.30 8.47
N ASN A 57 -11.96 17.20 7.54
CA ASN A 57 -11.81 18.13 6.42
C ASN A 57 -11.66 17.43 5.06
N GLY A 58 -11.69 16.09 5.02
CA GLY A 58 -11.64 15.30 3.79
C GLY A 58 -12.67 15.70 2.74
N ASN A 59 -12.32 15.49 1.47
CA ASN A 59 -13.23 15.61 0.35
C ASN A 59 -14.19 14.40 0.29
N ALA A 60 -15.38 14.58 -0.25
CA ALA A 60 -16.36 13.52 -0.40
C ALA A 60 -17.21 13.73 -1.65
N ASN A 61 -17.53 12.64 -2.35
CA ASN A 61 -18.52 12.58 -3.41
C ASN A 61 -19.47 11.39 -3.18
N ALA A 62 -20.28 11.05 -4.17
CA ALA A 62 -21.27 9.97 -4.03
C ALA A 62 -20.66 8.55 -3.95
N GLU A 63 -19.43 8.37 -4.46
CA GLU A 63 -18.77 7.07 -4.62
C GLU A 63 -17.57 6.89 -3.67
N HIS A 64 -16.98 7.98 -3.17
CA HIS A 64 -15.78 7.96 -2.32
C HIS A 64 -15.79 9.09 -1.29
N ASN A 65 -15.43 8.79 -0.05
CA ASN A 65 -15.45 9.73 1.07
C ASN A 65 -14.18 9.60 1.92
N THR A 66 -13.26 10.57 1.82
CA THR A 66 -11.99 10.52 2.59
C THR A 66 -12.16 10.87 4.07
N LYS A 67 -13.40 11.14 4.52
CA LYS A 67 -13.74 11.27 5.95
C LYS A 67 -14.15 9.95 6.59
N ASP A 68 -14.44 8.93 5.78
CA ASP A 68 -14.69 7.60 6.31
C ASP A 68 -13.41 7.05 6.94
N PHE A 69 -13.54 6.33 8.04
CA PHE A 69 -12.38 5.89 8.83
C PHE A 69 -11.47 4.94 8.04
N GLN A 70 -12.06 3.92 7.40
CA GLN A 70 -11.30 2.93 6.62
C GLN A 70 -10.69 3.60 5.40
N THR A 71 -11.51 4.35 4.66
CA THR A 71 -10.99 5.12 3.52
C THR A 71 -9.86 6.05 3.95
N ALA A 72 -9.94 6.73 5.09
CA ALA A 72 -8.88 7.62 5.54
C ALA A 72 -7.57 6.90 5.88
N LEU A 73 -7.62 5.64 6.32
CA LEU A 73 -6.45 4.78 6.56
C LEU A 73 -5.81 4.36 5.24
N ASP A 74 -6.58 3.85 4.28
CA ASP A 74 -6.10 3.50 2.91
C ASP A 74 -5.38 4.69 2.25
N ARG A 75 -5.88 5.91 2.52
CA ARG A 75 -5.30 7.14 1.98
C ARG A 75 -3.95 7.46 2.62
N ILE A 76 -3.77 7.13 3.90
CA ILE A 76 -2.49 7.27 4.59
C ILE A 76 -1.52 6.19 4.12
N GLU A 77 -1.98 4.97 3.82
CA GLU A 77 -1.14 3.92 3.21
C GLU A 77 -0.58 4.36 1.85
N ALA A 78 -1.44 4.92 0.98
CA ALA A 78 -1.00 5.49 -0.29
C ALA A 78 0.05 6.60 -0.09
N ALA A 79 -0.12 7.43 0.95
CA ALA A 79 0.84 8.47 1.32
C ALA A 79 2.17 7.87 1.82
N THR A 80 2.10 6.82 2.63
CA THR A 80 3.23 6.03 3.13
C THR A 80 4.04 5.44 1.97
N ALA A 81 3.39 4.76 1.02
CA ALA A 81 4.05 4.19 -0.16
C ALA A 81 4.85 5.26 -0.93
N ILE A 82 4.25 6.43 -1.18
CA ILE A 82 4.95 7.54 -1.84
C ILE A 82 6.06 8.12 -0.97
N PHE A 83 5.80 8.33 0.32
CA PHE A 83 6.71 8.99 1.24
C PHE A 83 8.02 8.22 1.40
N TYR A 84 7.95 6.90 1.64
CA TYR A 84 9.14 6.08 1.87
C TYR A 84 9.93 5.75 0.60
N SER A 85 9.27 5.77 -0.57
CA SER A 85 9.93 5.57 -1.87
C SER A 85 10.75 6.75 -2.37
N VAL A 86 10.58 7.98 -1.85
CA VAL A 86 11.49 9.07 -2.22
C VAL A 86 12.84 8.90 -1.51
N PRO A 87 13.99 8.88 -2.22
CA PRO A 87 15.30 8.72 -1.61
C PRO A 87 15.61 9.75 -0.51
N GLY A 88 16.38 9.31 0.49
CA GLY A 88 16.78 10.13 1.66
C GLY A 88 16.02 9.83 2.96
N PRO A 89 16.45 10.42 4.09
CA PRO A 89 15.93 10.11 5.41
C PRO A 89 14.46 10.55 5.57
N LYS A 90 13.74 9.83 6.42
CA LYS A 90 12.32 10.05 6.72
C LYS A 90 12.15 10.09 8.23
N MET A 91 11.33 11.02 8.72
CA MET A 91 10.91 11.04 10.12
C MET A 91 9.49 10.48 10.19
N LEU A 92 9.34 9.40 10.94
CA LEU A 92 8.05 8.92 11.44
C LEU A 92 7.75 9.65 12.75
N TRP A 93 6.53 10.16 12.88
CA TRP A 93 6.05 10.73 14.14
C TRP A 93 5.15 9.72 14.84
N GLN A 94 5.22 9.69 16.17
CA GLN A 94 4.60 8.64 16.98
C GLN A 94 3.14 8.36 16.63
N PHE A 95 2.84 7.09 16.38
CA PHE A 95 1.52 6.55 16.05
C PHE A 95 0.96 6.98 14.68
N GLY A 96 1.75 7.67 13.85
CA GLY A 96 1.35 7.95 12.46
C GLY A 96 1.14 6.66 11.66
N GLU A 97 1.93 5.63 11.96
CA GLU A 97 1.85 4.27 11.43
C GLU A 97 0.59 3.50 11.86
N LEU A 98 -0.20 4.04 12.78
CA LEU A 98 -1.49 3.49 13.22
C LEU A 98 -2.67 4.42 12.88
N GLY A 99 -2.43 5.46 12.08
CA GLY A 99 -3.46 6.44 11.72
C GLY A 99 -4.01 7.20 12.94
N TYR A 100 -3.13 7.73 13.79
CA TYR A 100 -3.54 8.33 15.06
C TYR A 100 -4.49 9.53 14.87
N ASP A 101 -5.71 9.38 15.38
CA ASP A 101 -6.88 10.21 15.08
C ASP A 101 -7.19 11.26 16.17
N LYS A 102 -6.41 11.34 17.25
CA LYS A 102 -6.60 12.38 18.26
C LYS A 102 -5.93 13.65 17.78
N SER A 103 -6.60 14.79 17.90
CA SER A 103 -6.03 16.08 17.51
C SER A 103 -4.83 16.44 18.37
N ILE A 104 -3.87 17.21 17.82
CA ILE A 104 -2.85 17.86 18.66
C ILE A 104 -3.48 18.94 19.54
N ASN A 105 -4.56 19.57 19.06
CA ASN A 105 -5.33 20.61 19.72
C ASN A 105 -6.37 20.02 20.69
N CYS A 106 -7.35 20.81 21.12
CA CYS A 106 -8.41 20.34 22.01
C CYS A 106 -9.32 19.30 21.33
N GLU A 107 -9.63 18.20 22.02
CA GLU A 107 -10.40 17.08 21.47
C GLU A 107 -11.79 17.49 20.96
N ASN A 108 -12.47 18.37 21.69
CA ASN A 108 -13.81 18.86 21.32
C ASN A 108 -13.80 20.01 20.31
N ASP A 109 -12.62 20.56 19.99
CA ASP A 109 -12.45 21.66 19.04
C ASP A 109 -11.01 21.64 18.51
N ILE A 110 -10.83 20.99 17.35
CA ILE A 110 -9.53 20.84 16.71
C ILE A 110 -8.92 22.17 16.24
N THR A 111 -9.65 23.29 16.32
CA THR A 111 -9.13 24.63 16.02
C THR A 111 -8.62 25.35 17.27
N ASN A 112 -8.94 24.84 18.46
CA ASN A 112 -8.55 25.42 19.74
C ASN A 112 -7.20 24.86 20.22
N GLY A 113 -6.14 25.66 20.09
CA GLY A 113 -4.78 25.29 20.47
C GLY A 113 -4.48 25.28 21.98
N ASN A 114 -5.43 25.59 22.86
CA ASN A 114 -5.15 25.67 24.30
C ASN A 114 -4.71 24.33 24.92
N CYS A 115 -5.17 23.22 24.36
CA CYS A 115 -4.85 21.86 24.83
C CYS A 115 -3.62 21.26 24.13
N ARG A 116 -2.87 22.06 23.37
CA ARG A 116 -1.79 21.54 22.51
C ARG A 116 -0.71 20.80 23.28
N LEU A 117 -0.36 21.33 24.45
CA LEU A 117 0.66 20.76 25.33
C LEU A 117 0.10 19.67 26.26
N ASP A 118 -1.22 19.43 26.22
CA ASP A 118 -1.83 18.40 27.05
C ASP A 118 -1.41 17.01 26.59
N ARG A 119 -1.20 16.14 27.57
CA ARG A 119 -0.89 14.73 27.31
C ARG A 119 -2.03 14.08 26.54
N LYS A 120 -1.71 13.53 25.38
CA LYS A 120 -2.65 12.73 24.58
C LYS A 120 -2.60 11.26 25.01
N PRO A 121 -3.70 10.49 24.86
CA PRO A 121 -3.72 9.07 25.18
C PRO A 121 -2.69 8.29 24.36
N VAL A 122 -2.18 7.20 24.90
CA VAL A 122 -1.26 6.34 24.16
C VAL A 122 -2.08 5.37 23.30
N ALA A 123 -1.65 5.07 22.07
CA ALA A 123 -2.41 4.23 21.12
C ALA A 123 -2.87 2.89 21.72
N TRP A 124 -1.99 2.21 22.47
CA TRP A 124 -2.28 0.94 23.16
C TRP A 124 -3.37 1.05 24.24
N THR A 125 -3.60 2.25 24.80
CA THR A 125 -4.70 2.47 25.75
C THR A 125 -6.05 2.68 25.07
N LEU A 126 -6.05 2.72 23.74
CA LEU A 126 -7.20 2.92 22.87
C LEU A 126 -7.47 1.68 22.00
N ASN A 127 -6.77 0.56 22.24
CA ASN A 127 -6.87 -0.70 21.50
C ASN A 127 -6.56 -0.57 19.99
N TYR A 128 -5.60 0.28 19.62
CA TYR A 128 -5.25 0.45 18.19
C TYR A 128 -4.52 -0.78 17.64
N ASP A 129 -3.93 -1.57 18.52
CA ASP A 129 -3.29 -2.85 18.29
C ASP A 129 -4.26 -4.03 18.13
N GLU A 130 -5.56 -3.79 18.32
CA GLU A 130 -6.61 -4.79 18.10
C GLU A 130 -7.50 -4.44 16.88
N ASP A 131 -7.24 -3.28 16.26
CA ASP A 131 -8.02 -2.75 15.13
C ASP A 131 -7.38 -3.20 13.81
N PRO A 132 -8.02 -4.10 13.04
CA PRO A 132 -7.41 -4.67 11.83
C PRO A 132 -7.13 -3.61 10.75
N ASP A 133 -7.97 -2.58 10.62
CA ASP A 133 -7.77 -1.53 9.61
C ASP A 133 -6.53 -0.69 9.96
N ARG A 134 -6.24 -0.49 11.25
CA ARG A 134 -5.00 0.20 11.69
C ARG A 134 -3.77 -0.67 11.56
N LEU A 135 -3.90 -1.98 11.78
CA LEU A 135 -2.81 -2.93 11.62
C LEU A 135 -2.40 -3.04 10.14
N ASP A 136 -3.34 -2.93 9.20
CA ASP A 136 -3.02 -2.88 7.76
C ASP A 136 -2.10 -1.70 7.42
N LEU A 137 -2.44 -0.49 7.89
CA LEU A 137 -1.56 0.68 7.74
C LEU A 137 -0.19 0.48 8.42
N TYR A 138 -0.16 -0.18 9.58
CA TYR A 138 1.08 -0.51 10.28
C TYR A 138 1.94 -1.45 9.43
N GLU A 139 1.36 -2.51 8.85
CA GLU A 139 2.04 -3.48 8.00
C GLU A 139 2.59 -2.81 6.73
N VAL A 140 1.79 -1.99 6.05
CA VAL A 140 2.25 -1.22 4.87
C VAL A 140 3.41 -0.30 5.26
N THR A 141 3.32 0.37 6.41
CA THR A 141 4.40 1.25 6.89
C THR A 141 5.66 0.45 7.23
N SER A 142 5.52 -0.70 7.90
CA SER A 142 6.61 -1.60 8.25
C SER A 142 7.30 -2.13 7.00
N LYS A 143 6.55 -2.67 6.04
CA LYS A 143 7.05 -3.18 4.75
C LYS A 143 7.78 -2.10 3.96
N MET A 144 7.24 -0.88 3.89
CA MET A 144 7.92 0.23 3.21
C MET A 144 9.22 0.66 3.90
N ILE A 145 9.30 0.58 5.22
CA ILE A 145 10.55 0.83 5.97
C ILE A 145 11.55 -0.31 5.73
N MET A 146 11.10 -1.57 5.80
CA MET A 146 11.92 -2.76 5.50
C MET A 146 12.52 -2.67 4.10
N LEU A 147 11.72 -2.36 3.09
CA LEU A 147 12.18 -2.15 1.72
C LEU A 147 13.30 -1.10 1.65
N LYS A 148 13.17 -0.02 2.43
CA LYS A 148 14.17 1.04 2.48
C LYS A 148 15.48 0.64 3.17
N THR A 149 15.42 -0.23 4.18
CA THR A 149 16.58 -0.65 4.98
C THR A 149 17.29 -1.87 4.41
N GLU A 150 16.54 -2.85 3.89
CA GLU A 150 17.06 -4.11 3.37
C GLU A 150 17.41 -4.04 1.88
N TYR A 151 16.78 -3.14 1.11
CA TYR A 151 17.08 -2.89 -0.31
C TYR A 151 17.60 -1.46 -0.57
N PRO A 152 18.68 -1.03 0.12
CA PRO A 152 19.14 0.35 0.06
C PRO A 152 19.74 0.75 -1.30
N SER A 153 20.20 -0.21 -2.13
CA SER A 153 20.68 0.07 -3.49
C SER A 153 19.59 0.71 -4.35
N THR A 154 18.36 0.20 -4.25
CA THR A 154 17.19 0.71 -4.96
C THR A 154 16.52 1.86 -4.24
N PHE A 155 16.19 1.71 -2.95
CA PHE A 155 15.39 2.71 -2.21
C PHE A 155 16.18 3.96 -1.79
N ASN A 156 17.50 3.96 -2.00
CA ASN A 156 18.36 5.13 -1.88
C ASN A 156 19.19 5.39 -3.14
N THR A 157 18.76 4.86 -4.30
CA THR A 157 19.39 5.14 -5.60
C THR A 157 19.42 6.63 -5.91
N ASP A 158 20.40 7.06 -6.70
CA ASP A 158 20.46 8.39 -7.31
C ASP A 158 19.89 8.42 -8.74
N ASP A 159 19.59 7.24 -9.32
CA ASP A 159 18.90 7.08 -10.60
C ASP A 159 17.41 6.84 -10.34
N PHE A 160 16.66 7.93 -10.18
CA PHE A 160 15.23 7.88 -10.00
C PHE A 160 14.52 9.00 -10.75
N SER A 161 13.27 8.74 -11.10
CA SER A 161 12.38 9.73 -11.69
C SER A 161 11.02 9.68 -11.01
N TYR A 162 10.25 10.76 -11.12
CA TYR A 162 8.97 10.83 -10.44
C TYR A 162 8.01 11.83 -11.11
N SER A 163 6.73 11.68 -10.77
CA SER A 163 5.66 12.63 -11.01
C SER A 163 4.92 12.79 -9.69
N LEU A 164 5.27 13.81 -8.91
CA LEU A 164 4.77 14.01 -7.54
C LEU A 164 3.83 15.22 -7.42
N ASN A 165 3.64 15.95 -8.51
CA ASN A 165 2.66 17.02 -8.63
C ASN A 165 1.25 16.44 -8.87
N GLY A 166 0.24 17.11 -8.33
CA GLY A 166 -1.15 16.67 -8.47
C GLY A 166 -1.48 15.41 -7.66
N LEU A 167 -2.66 14.84 -7.94
CA LEU A 167 -3.25 13.76 -7.15
C LEU A 167 -2.88 12.36 -7.64
N VAL A 168 -2.36 12.21 -8.85
CA VAL A 168 -1.80 10.93 -9.29
C VAL A 168 -0.30 11.01 -9.15
N LYS A 169 0.28 10.07 -8.40
CA LYS A 169 1.71 10.07 -8.11
C LYS A 169 2.39 8.86 -8.72
N ARG A 170 3.63 9.04 -9.17
CA ARG A 170 4.50 7.98 -9.64
C ARG A 170 5.93 8.21 -9.17
N ILE A 171 6.62 7.14 -8.77
CA ILE A 171 8.07 7.12 -8.52
C ILE A 171 8.62 5.89 -9.24
N ASN A 172 9.73 6.06 -9.95
CA ASN A 172 10.50 4.99 -10.56
C ASN A 172 11.92 5.06 -9.96
N LEU A 173 12.34 3.99 -9.30
CA LEU A 173 13.66 3.80 -8.70
C LEU A 173 14.41 2.79 -9.55
N ASN A 174 15.46 3.21 -10.24
CA ASN A 174 16.30 2.32 -11.01
C ASN A 174 17.53 1.96 -10.17
N ASP A 175 17.78 0.67 -9.97
CA ASP A 175 18.97 0.25 -9.23
C ASP A 175 20.20 0.35 -10.14
N ASN A 176 21.07 1.32 -9.83
CA ASN A 176 22.29 1.59 -10.59
C ASN A 176 23.47 0.66 -10.19
N THR A 177 23.30 -0.18 -9.17
CA THR A 177 24.34 -1.09 -8.65
C THR A 177 23.95 -2.57 -8.72
N GLY A 178 22.65 -2.86 -8.65
CA GLY A 178 22.07 -4.19 -8.74
C GLY A 178 21.18 -4.34 -9.98
N ASN A 179 20.07 -5.05 -9.81
CA ASN A 179 19.10 -5.35 -10.86
C ASN A 179 17.66 -5.40 -10.32
N PHE A 180 17.40 -4.62 -9.27
CA PHE A 180 16.12 -4.53 -8.59
C PHE A 180 15.50 -3.14 -8.80
N ASP A 181 14.76 -2.97 -9.90
CA ASP A 181 14.06 -1.70 -10.16
C ASP A 181 12.70 -1.72 -9.48
N VAL A 182 12.25 -0.57 -8.99
CA VAL A 182 10.96 -0.39 -8.32
C VAL A 182 10.13 0.69 -8.97
N THR A 183 8.84 0.43 -9.14
CA THR A 183 7.85 1.37 -9.64
C THR A 183 6.71 1.50 -8.65
N VAL A 184 6.43 2.73 -8.21
CA VAL A 184 5.34 3.06 -7.29
C VAL A 184 4.35 3.98 -7.98
N ILE A 185 3.07 3.67 -7.87
CA ILE A 185 1.97 4.50 -8.37
C ILE A 185 0.90 4.65 -7.28
N ALA A 186 0.28 5.81 -7.18
CA ALA A 186 -0.80 6.07 -6.23
C ALA A 186 -1.83 7.05 -6.79
N ASN A 187 -3.12 6.81 -6.52
CA ASN A 187 -4.22 7.65 -6.94
C ASN A 187 -4.90 8.34 -5.75
N PHE A 188 -4.51 9.59 -5.49
CA PHE A 188 -5.18 10.47 -4.54
C PHE A 188 -6.38 11.22 -5.15
N ASP A 189 -6.77 10.96 -6.40
CA ASP A 189 -7.99 11.56 -6.94
C ASP A 189 -9.23 10.92 -6.29
N MET A 190 -10.38 11.56 -6.45
CA MET A 190 -11.67 11.11 -5.93
C MET A 190 -12.42 10.19 -6.91
N VAL A 191 -11.78 9.86 -8.04
CA VAL A 191 -12.29 9.00 -9.12
C VAL A 191 -11.17 8.11 -9.67
N ASN A 192 -11.54 7.08 -10.43
CA ASN A 192 -10.57 6.20 -11.10
C ASN A 192 -9.62 6.99 -12.01
N LYS A 193 -8.34 6.65 -11.99
CA LYS A 193 -7.31 7.24 -12.86
C LYS A 193 -6.47 6.19 -13.53
N THR A 194 -6.15 6.46 -14.79
CA THR A 194 -5.27 5.62 -15.59
C THR A 194 -3.87 6.22 -15.59
N VAL A 195 -2.87 5.40 -15.26
CA VAL A 195 -1.48 5.79 -15.10
C VAL A 195 -0.61 4.88 -15.93
N VAL A 196 0.36 5.44 -16.66
CA VAL A 196 1.46 4.64 -17.21
C VAL A 196 2.53 4.53 -16.11
N PRO A 197 2.77 3.32 -15.56
CA PRO A 197 3.70 3.14 -14.45
C PRO A 197 5.16 3.37 -14.85
N ASN A 198 5.49 3.42 -16.15
CA ASN A 198 6.84 3.53 -16.66
C ASN A 198 7.78 2.43 -16.13
N PHE A 199 7.37 1.17 -16.26
CA PHE A 199 8.25 0.03 -15.99
C PHE A 199 9.54 0.15 -16.79
N SER A 200 10.68 -0.15 -16.18
CA SER A 200 12.01 -0.05 -16.83
C SER A 200 12.21 -1.09 -17.93
N SER A 201 11.52 -2.24 -17.84
CA SER A 201 11.63 -3.35 -18.77
C SER A 201 10.35 -4.19 -18.82
N THR A 202 10.20 -4.97 -19.89
CA THR A 202 9.18 -6.03 -20.00
C THR A 202 9.63 -7.28 -19.24
N GLY A 203 8.67 -8.08 -18.79
CA GLY A 203 8.90 -9.31 -18.03
C GLY A 203 8.02 -9.36 -16.79
N THR A 204 8.30 -10.30 -15.90
CA THR A 204 7.58 -10.45 -14.63
C THR A 204 8.04 -9.37 -13.65
N TRP A 205 7.07 -8.61 -13.14
CA TRP A 205 7.21 -7.73 -11.99
C TRP A 205 6.42 -8.31 -10.81
N TYR A 206 6.77 -7.95 -9.58
CA TYR A 206 6.16 -8.50 -8.37
C TYR A 206 5.53 -7.37 -7.56
N SER A 207 4.30 -7.56 -7.09
CA SER A 207 3.61 -6.61 -6.21
C SER A 207 4.14 -6.74 -4.79
N LEU A 208 5.00 -5.81 -4.38
CA LEU A 208 5.79 -5.92 -3.14
C LEU A 208 4.96 -5.73 -1.87
N LEU A 209 3.77 -5.15 -2.00
CA LEU A 209 2.82 -4.95 -0.89
C LEU A 209 1.62 -5.90 -0.97
N ASP A 210 1.62 -6.83 -1.92
CA ASP A 210 0.59 -7.84 -2.12
C ASP A 210 1.29 -9.18 -2.33
N ASN A 211 2.03 -9.60 -1.30
CA ASN A 211 2.62 -10.93 -1.17
C ASN A 211 3.43 -11.36 -2.41
N ASN A 212 4.21 -10.43 -2.97
CA ASN A 212 4.99 -10.62 -4.19
C ASN A 212 4.16 -11.20 -5.36
N THR A 213 2.87 -10.85 -5.48
CA THR A 213 2.01 -11.35 -6.55
C THR A 213 2.57 -10.96 -7.93
N PRO A 214 2.77 -11.92 -8.86
CA PRO A 214 3.42 -11.63 -10.14
C PRO A 214 2.49 -10.88 -11.12
N LEU A 215 3.07 -9.96 -11.88
CA LEU A 215 2.47 -9.18 -12.95
C LEU A 215 3.33 -9.31 -14.21
N GLU A 216 2.76 -9.88 -15.27
CA GLU A 216 3.43 -9.94 -16.58
C GLU A 216 3.31 -8.62 -17.34
N VAL A 217 4.43 -7.91 -17.50
CA VAL A 217 4.52 -6.66 -18.26
C VAL A 217 4.99 -6.97 -19.68
N THR A 218 4.05 -7.01 -20.62
CA THR A 218 4.36 -7.24 -22.05
C THR A 218 4.67 -5.96 -22.82
N ASN A 219 4.30 -4.79 -22.27
CA ASN A 219 4.53 -3.49 -22.86
C ASN A 219 4.71 -2.43 -21.77
N VAL A 220 5.90 -1.82 -21.66
CA VAL A 220 6.21 -0.80 -20.65
C VAL A 220 5.34 0.46 -20.75
N ALA A 221 4.72 0.71 -21.91
CA ALA A 221 3.78 1.81 -22.12
C ALA A 221 2.33 1.45 -21.75
N SER A 222 2.06 0.21 -21.31
CA SER A 222 0.72 -0.18 -20.87
C SER A 222 0.34 0.60 -19.62
N SER A 223 -0.92 1.04 -19.56
CA SER A 223 -1.45 1.77 -18.42
C SER A 223 -2.19 0.87 -17.45
N ILE A 224 -2.10 1.19 -16.17
CA ILE A 224 -2.88 0.57 -15.09
C ILE A 224 -3.95 1.57 -14.64
N THR A 225 -5.17 1.09 -14.38
CA THR A 225 -6.22 1.92 -13.78
C THR A 225 -6.23 1.68 -12.28
N LEU A 226 -6.23 2.77 -11.52
CA LEU A 226 -6.28 2.80 -10.07
C LEU A 226 -7.62 3.39 -9.62
N ALA A 227 -8.29 2.73 -8.68
CA ALA A 227 -9.44 3.26 -7.95
C ALA A 227 -9.02 4.45 -7.05
N PRO A 228 -9.96 5.26 -6.52
CA PRO A 228 -9.64 6.31 -5.55
C PRO A 228 -8.98 5.71 -4.31
N GLY A 229 -7.81 6.23 -3.92
CA GLY A 229 -7.03 5.72 -2.78
C GLY A 229 -6.11 4.55 -3.14
N GLU A 230 -6.28 3.90 -4.28
CA GLU A 230 -5.46 2.76 -4.65
C GLU A 230 -4.01 3.16 -4.96
N TYR A 231 -3.07 2.35 -4.48
CA TYR A 231 -1.65 2.47 -4.72
C TYR A 231 -1.04 1.09 -4.98
N ARG A 232 0.10 1.06 -5.67
CA ARG A 232 0.82 -0.17 -6.00
C ARG A 232 2.32 0.06 -5.97
N VAL A 233 3.06 -0.91 -5.47
CA VAL A 233 4.53 -0.94 -5.44
C VAL A 233 4.97 -2.21 -6.14
N TYR A 234 5.65 -2.07 -7.26
CA TYR A 234 6.14 -3.17 -8.07
C TYR A 234 7.66 -3.22 -8.07
N GLY A 235 8.25 -4.41 -7.98
CA GLY A 235 9.67 -4.65 -8.14
C GLY A 235 9.98 -5.64 -9.26
N THR A 236 11.18 -5.59 -9.85
CA THR A 236 11.63 -6.58 -10.85
C THR A 236 11.98 -7.94 -10.26
N GLN A 237 12.02 -8.05 -8.94
CA GLN A 237 12.28 -9.26 -8.17
C GLN A 237 11.34 -9.33 -6.97
N PRO A 238 11.02 -10.53 -6.47
CA PRO A 238 10.35 -10.66 -5.18
C PRO A 238 11.28 -10.18 -4.06
N VAL A 239 10.69 -9.66 -2.99
CA VAL A 239 11.40 -9.29 -1.76
C VAL A 239 11.15 -10.32 -0.67
N ILE A 240 12.05 -10.45 0.29
CA ILE A 240 11.89 -11.34 1.42
C ILE A 240 11.56 -10.49 2.63
N ASP A 241 10.41 -10.73 3.24
CA ASP A 241 10.09 -10.19 4.55
C ASP A 241 10.68 -11.11 5.63
N PRO A 242 11.54 -10.64 6.54
CA PRO A 242 12.05 -11.47 7.62
C PRO A 242 10.95 -12.04 8.55
N GLU A 243 9.76 -11.44 8.57
CA GLU A 243 8.61 -11.90 9.35
C GLU A 243 7.69 -12.85 8.58
N ASP A 244 7.81 -12.94 7.25
CA ASP A 244 7.07 -13.82 6.34
C ASP A 244 7.99 -14.26 5.18
N LEU A 245 8.65 -15.42 5.35
CA LEU A 245 9.78 -15.82 4.51
C LEU A 245 9.38 -16.34 3.12
N ASP A 246 8.21 -16.93 2.97
CA ASP A 246 7.70 -17.42 1.69
C ASP A 246 6.70 -16.44 1.03
N SER A 247 6.37 -15.35 1.74
CA SER A 247 5.52 -14.26 1.25
C SER A 247 4.13 -14.74 0.87
N ASP A 248 3.55 -15.64 1.66
CA ASP A 248 2.19 -16.13 1.45
C ASP A 248 1.11 -15.30 2.18
N GLY A 249 1.55 -14.38 3.06
CA GLY A 249 0.70 -13.51 3.85
C GLY A 249 0.48 -13.97 5.30
N VAL A 250 1.09 -15.07 5.72
CA VAL A 250 1.04 -15.56 7.10
C VAL A 250 2.41 -15.43 7.75
N VAL A 251 2.49 -14.75 8.89
CA VAL A 251 3.76 -14.54 9.57
C VAL A 251 4.37 -15.88 10.01
N ASN A 252 5.70 -15.99 9.97
CA ASN A 252 6.46 -17.21 10.28
C ASN A 252 6.12 -17.84 11.64
N THR A 253 5.62 -17.04 12.60
CA THR A 253 5.23 -17.53 13.93
C THR A 253 3.88 -18.24 13.96
N GLU A 254 3.04 -17.99 12.96
CA GLU A 254 1.69 -18.53 12.81
C GLU A 254 1.58 -19.50 11.62
N ASP A 255 2.53 -19.46 10.70
CA ASP A 255 2.62 -20.32 9.53
C ASP A 255 3.04 -21.77 9.88
N LEU A 256 2.28 -22.74 9.37
CA LEU A 256 2.54 -24.18 9.49
C LEU A 256 3.14 -24.79 8.22
N CYS A 257 3.19 -24.03 7.13
CA CYS A 257 3.50 -24.44 5.77
C CYS A 257 4.57 -23.51 5.13
N ASN A 258 5.71 -23.39 5.81
CA ASN A 258 6.85 -22.47 5.58
C ASN A 258 7.52 -22.41 4.18
N ASP A 259 7.01 -23.12 3.17
CA ASP A 259 7.56 -23.15 1.81
C ASP A 259 6.41 -23.10 0.79
N THR A 260 5.37 -22.32 1.05
CA THR A 260 4.25 -22.14 0.14
C THR A 260 4.73 -21.51 -1.18
N PRO A 261 4.31 -22.04 -2.35
CA PRO A 261 4.66 -21.44 -3.62
C PRO A 261 4.14 -20.02 -3.75
N LEU A 262 4.98 -19.12 -4.24
CA LEU A 262 4.60 -17.72 -4.45
C LEU A 262 3.34 -17.59 -5.32
N GLY A 263 2.37 -16.81 -4.83
CA GLY A 263 1.08 -16.59 -5.47
C GLY A 263 0.06 -17.72 -5.27
N ALA A 264 0.36 -18.71 -4.42
CA ALA A 264 -0.63 -19.69 -3.99
C ALA A 264 -1.69 -19.03 -3.10
N THR A 265 -2.91 -19.56 -3.14
CA THR A 265 -3.94 -19.20 -2.17
C THR A 265 -3.76 -20.06 -0.93
N VAL A 266 -3.63 -19.46 0.25
CA VAL A 266 -3.42 -20.16 1.52
C VAL A 266 -4.61 -20.01 2.47
N ASP A 267 -4.66 -20.89 3.48
CA ASP A 267 -5.55 -20.75 4.62
C ASP A 267 -4.91 -19.92 5.74
N ALA A 268 -5.61 -19.78 6.88
CA ALA A 268 -5.13 -19.00 8.02
C ALA A 268 -3.86 -19.56 8.70
N ASN A 269 -3.36 -20.72 8.27
CA ASN A 269 -2.12 -21.32 8.77
C ASN A 269 -1.03 -21.36 7.69
N GLY A 270 -1.17 -20.60 6.60
CA GLY A 270 -0.19 -20.54 5.50
C GLY A 270 -0.23 -21.76 4.58
N CYS A 271 -1.21 -22.66 4.73
CA CYS A 271 -1.23 -23.89 3.94
C CYS A 271 -2.03 -23.73 2.63
N GLU A 272 -1.44 -24.15 1.51
CA GLU A 272 -2.06 -24.08 0.18
C GLU A 272 -3.47 -24.69 0.13
N VAL A 273 -4.43 -23.87 -0.26
CA VAL A 273 -5.80 -24.28 -0.54
C VAL A 273 -5.93 -24.59 -2.02
N PHE A 274 -6.08 -25.87 -2.34
CA PHE A 274 -6.29 -26.30 -3.71
C PHE A 274 -7.68 -25.86 -4.21
N VAL A 275 -7.72 -24.81 -5.04
CA VAL A 275 -8.94 -24.31 -5.68
C VAL A 275 -9.06 -24.87 -7.10
N LEU A 276 -10.11 -25.65 -7.35
CA LEU A 276 -10.46 -26.08 -8.70
C LEU A 276 -11.23 -24.97 -9.43
N PRO A 277 -10.83 -24.58 -10.65
CA PRO A 277 -11.60 -23.65 -11.47
C PRO A 277 -13.05 -24.15 -11.66
N ILE A 278 -14.03 -23.24 -11.66
CA ILE A 278 -15.46 -23.61 -11.79
C ILE A 278 -15.77 -24.38 -13.09
N ASN A 279 -14.95 -24.19 -14.13
CA ASN A 279 -15.04 -24.88 -15.41
C ASN A 279 -14.28 -26.22 -15.45
N ASN A 280 -13.70 -26.67 -14.33
CA ASN A 280 -12.88 -27.88 -14.28
C ASN A 280 -13.69 -29.16 -13.99
N PHE A 281 -15.02 -29.05 -13.89
CA PHE A 281 -15.93 -30.16 -13.66
C PHE A 281 -16.68 -30.53 -14.94
N ARG A 282 -16.73 -31.82 -15.28
CA ARG A 282 -17.61 -32.36 -16.32
C ARG A 282 -18.71 -33.19 -15.67
N LEU A 283 -19.97 -32.89 -16.01
CA LEU A 283 -21.12 -33.71 -15.67
C LEU A 283 -21.45 -34.65 -16.82
N GLN A 284 -21.62 -35.94 -16.51
CA GLN A 284 -22.26 -36.90 -17.38
C GLN A 284 -23.51 -37.44 -16.69
N VAL A 285 -24.64 -37.42 -17.40
CA VAL A 285 -25.91 -37.90 -16.88
C VAL A 285 -26.35 -39.11 -17.70
N ALA A 286 -26.54 -40.24 -17.04
CA ALA A 286 -27.25 -41.39 -17.58
C ALA A 286 -28.66 -41.40 -16.99
N SER A 287 -29.67 -41.18 -17.80
CA SER A 287 -31.07 -41.26 -17.38
C SER A 287 -31.45 -42.68 -16.98
N GLU A 288 -32.48 -42.83 -16.14
CA GLU A 288 -33.04 -44.14 -15.84
C GLU A 288 -33.42 -44.91 -17.10
N THR A 289 -33.12 -46.20 -17.11
CA THR A 289 -33.47 -47.10 -18.22
C THR A 289 -34.98 -47.18 -18.48
N CYS A 290 -35.82 -46.99 -17.44
CA CYS A 290 -37.28 -46.90 -17.48
C CYS A 290 -37.78 -46.07 -16.27
N ARG A 291 -39.01 -45.52 -16.31
CA ARG A 291 -39.59 -44.63 -15.28
C ARG A 291 -39.61 -45.13 -13.83
N SER A 292 -39.41 -46.41 -13.60
CA SER A 292 -39.47 -47.04 -12.27
C SER A 292 -38.20 -47.81 -11.93
N SER A 293 -37.14 -47.64 -12.72
CA SER A 293 -35.91 -48.41 -12.55
C SER A 293 -34.98 -47.81 -11.50
N ASN A 294 -35.12 -46.53 -11.15
CA ASN A 294 -34.30 -45.83 -10.16
C ASN A 294 -32.79 -46.05 -10.36
N ASN A 295 -32.34 -46.18 -11.61
CA ASN A 295 -30.96 -46.51 -11.98
C ASN A 295 -30.29 -45.43 -12.83
N GLY A 296 -30.77 -44.20 -12.72
CA GLY A 296 -30.11 -43.04 -13.29
C GLY A 296 -28.82 -42.76 -12.54
N ILE A 297 -27.81 -42.27 -13.25
CA ILE A 297 -26.48 -41.97 -12.71
C ILE A 297 -26.15 -40.53 -13.08
N ILE A 298 -25.60 -39.79 -12.12
CA ILE A 298 -24.93 -38.51 -12.36
C ILE A 298 -23.48 -38.73 -11.98
N ASP A 299 -22.59 -38.73 -12.96
CA ASP A 299 -21.15 -38.79 -12.77
C ASP A 299 -20.57 -37.39 -12.86
N ILE A 300 -19.86 -36.99 -11.81
CA ILE A 300 -19.13 -35.72 -11.74
C ILE A 300 -17.65 -36.06 -11.75
N THR A 301 -16.92 -35.54 -12.73
CA THR A 301 -15.47 -35.72 -12.85
C THR A 301 -14.76 -34.38 -12.87
N ALA A 302 -13.65 -34.27 -12.14
CA ALA A 302 -12.74 -33.13 -12.21
C ALA A 302 -11.48 -33.54 -12.98
N GLN A 303 -10.98 -32.69 -13.89
CA GLN A 303 -9.69 -32.95 -14.53
C GLN A 303 -8.58 -32.34 -13.67
N LYS A 304 -7.54 -33.13 -13.39
CA LYS A 304 -6.30 -32.59 -12.82
C LYS A 304 -5.57 -31.88 -13.97
N THR A 305 -5.56 -30.56 -13.95
CA THR A 305 -4.70 -29.74 -14.81
C THR A 305 -3.26 -29.83 -14.35
#